data_AF-A0A933XFI2-F1
#
_entry.id   AF-A0A933XFI2-F1
#
_cell.length_a   1.000
_cell.length_b   1.000
_cell.length_c   1.000
_cell.angle_alpha   90.00
_cell.angle_beta   90.00
_cell.angle_gamma   90.00
#
_symmetry.space_group_name_H-M   'P 1'
#
loop_
_entity.id
_entity.type
_entity.pdbx_description
1 polymer ?
#
loop_
_entity_poly.entity_id
_entity_poly.type
_entity_poly.pdbx_seq_one_letter_code
_entity_poly.pdbx_strand_id
1 'polypeptide(L)'
;MWANSELKRLNKEPNYKMAYEVFTALLSGSCPDINLLKKLYGEKKADIIKGNIINYFSSDKRKKLTVRSHNPNAPQEIVNARKDVENNIRFQGIQSALLRYELPAKTDLEFFYGEYTGYIYNIIKIYRKLNLKRKCELNAATHLSRVGAVVYQLKMNDAGTYKYSSIAMMHDAVEDLLDYSELSKGGKIHIDYYNKFLDEIIPKDLQKSVRKLTNHYSFLINFITEKLKSDDKSVSLKNILSILEKMQRVKLGDLNEYIEKMYTLLMNIKPEGELLESSRWECYKNLYLNGIAEASISMNDYRLFEIKGVDLSDNAHGKGALSSEAKIRNIRKNMLWGKLGYRLHSSWRPLNDKIQEIMEDALQSAEYLILSDLLQTQSSQDFVMSALFKIKKLEKVFYI
;
A
#
# COMPACT_ATOMS: atom_id res chain seq x y z
N MET A 1 -7.74 -22.73 -0.57
CA MET A 1 -8.85 -22.26 0.31
C MET A 1 -8.67 -20.74 0.45
N TRP A 2 -9.67 -19.91 0.08
CA TRP A 2 -9.51 -18.45 0.03
C TRP A 2 -9.13 -17.86 1.39
N ALA A 3 -8.18 -16.92 1.44
CA ALA A 3 -7.85 -16.19 2.66
C ALA A 3 -8.78 -14.98 2.84
N ASN A 4 -9.21 -14.38 1.72
CA ASN A 4 -10.05 -13.19 1.70
C ASN A 4 -11.51 -13.48 2.14
N SER A 5 -11.94 -12.88 3.25
CA SER A 5 -13.29 -13.02 3.81
C SER A 5 -14.39 -12.39 2.94
N GLU A 6 -14.07 -11.32 2.19
CA GLU A 6 -15.03 -10.67 1.29
C GLU A 6 -15.35 -11.57 0.09
N LEU A 7 -14.34 -12.23 -0.48
CA LEU A 7 -14.54 -13.17 -1.57
C LEU A 7 -15.28 -14.43 -1.09
N LYS A 8 -15.02 -14.90 0.14
CA LYS A 8 -15.83 -15.96 0.77
C LYS A 8 -17.30 -15.56 0.91
N ARG A 9 -17.58 -14.30 1.20
CA ARG A 9 -18.95 -13.78 1.27
C ARG A 9 -19.58 -13.74 -0.13
N LEU A 10 -18.89 -13.21 -1.14
CA LEU A 10 -19.39 -13.20 -2.52
C LEU A 10 -19.67 -14.61 -3.04
N ASN A 11 -18.86 -15.61 -2.69
CA ASN A 11 -19.07 -17.00 -3.11
C ASN A 11 -20.39 -17.62 -2.59
N LYS A 12 -21.04 -16.98 -1.62
CA LYS A 12 -22.36 -17.38 -1.13
C LYS A 12 -23.51 -16.74 -1.89
N GLU A 13 -23.25 -15.76 -2.76
CA GLU A 13 -24.26 -15.13 -3.60
C GLU A 13 -24.84 -16.15 -4.61
N PRO A 14 -26.18 -16.21 -4.80
CA PRO A 14 -26.82 -17.20 -5.68
C PRO A 14 -26.25 -17.22 -7.11
N ASN A 15 -25.86 -16.04 -7.61
CA ASN A 15 -25.37 -15.85 -8.97
C ASN A 15 -23.84 -15.89 -9.10
N TYR A 16 -23.10 -16.21 -8.03
CA TYR A 16 -21.64 -16.16 -8.02
C TYR A 16 -20.99 -17.00 -9.12
N LYS A 17 -21.43 -18.26 -9.28
CA LYS A 17 -20.86 -19.16 -10.30
C LYS A 17 -20.98 -18.58 -11.70
N MET A 18 -22.15 -18.01 -12.02
CA MET A 18 -22.38 -17.39 -13.32
C MET A 18 -21.52 -16.13 -13.51
N ALA A 19 -21.43 -15.28 -12.49
CA ALA A 19 -20.55 -14.11 -12.52
C ALA A 19 -19.06 -14.50 -12.67
N TYR A 20 -18.64 -15.60 -12.05
CA TYR A 20 -17.28 -16.14 -12.18
C TYR A 20 -16.98 -16.68 -13.57
N GLU A 21 -17.95 -17.37 -14.21
CA GLU A 21 -17.83 -17.79 -15.61
C GLU A 21 -17.72 -16.58 -16.55
N VAL A 22 -18.55 -15.55 -16.34
CA VAL A 22 -18.44 -14.27 -17.08
C VAL A 22 -17.06 -13.65 -16.86
N PHE A 23 -16.61 -13.52 -15.62
CA PHE A 23 -15.30 -12.98 -15.27
C PHE A 23 -14.15 -13.71 -15.98
N THR A 24 -14.20 -15.05 -15.99
CA THR A 24 -13.19 -15.89 -16.66
C THR A 24 -13.16 -15.64 -18.17
N ALA A 25 -14.32 -15.56 -18.81
CA ALA A 25 -14.43 -15.19 -20.22
C ALA A 25 -13.82 -13.81 -20.47
N LEU A 26 -14.18 -12.80 -19.67
CA LEU A 26 -13.65 -11.44 -19.81
C LEU A 26 -12.12 -11.38 -19.64
N LEU A 27 -11.55 -12.14 -18.69
CA LEU A 27 -10.09 -12.23 -18.51
C LEU A 27 -9.38 -12.87 -19.70
N SER A 28 -9.99 -13.89 -20.30
CA SER A 28 -9.47 -14.53 -21.52
C SER A 28 -9.59 -13.67 -22.78
N GLY A 29 -10.22 -12.49 -22.69
CA GLY A 29 -10.49 -11.63 -23.84
C GLY A 29 -11.64 -12.13 -24.70
N SER A 30 -12.50 -12.99 -24.17
CA SER A 30 -13.65 -13.54 -24.88
C SER A 30 -14.97 -12.94 -24.39
N CYS A 31 -15.95 -12.91 -25.28
CA CYS A 31 -17.31 -12.53 -24.94
C CYS A 31 -18.03 -13.73 -24.30
N PRO A 32 -18.67 -13.57 -23.12
CA PRO A 32 -19.42 -14.65 -22.49
C PRO A 32 -20.60 -15.14 -23.34
N ASP A 33 -21.04 -16.38 -23.11
CA ASP A 33 -22.22 -16.95 -23.75
C ASP A 33 -23.47 -16.08 -23.48
N ILE A 34 -24.31 -15.90 -24.49
CA ILE A 34 -25.49 -15.03 -24.36
C ILE A 34 -26.48 -15.59 -23.33
N ASN A 35 -26.63 -16.91 -23.21
CA ASN A 35 -27.53 -17.51 -22.22
C ASN A 35 -27.03 -17.27 -20.80
N LEU A 36 -25.72 -17.22 -20.59
CA LEU A 36 -25.12 -16.85 -19.31
C LEU A 36 -25.46 -15.39 -18.95
N LEU A 37 -25.32 -14.47 -19.90
CA LEU A 37 -25.69 -13.06 -19.71
C LEU A 37 -27.20 -12.88 -19.47
N LYS A 38 -28.04 -13.64 -20.17
CA LYS A 38 -29.51 -13.65 -19.98
C LYS A 38 -29.90 -14.10 -18.58
N LYS A 39 -29.25 -15.16 -18.06
CA LYS A 39 -29.49 -15.62 -16.68
C LYS A 39 -29.03 -14.60 -15.63
N LEU A 40 -27.89 -13.95 -15.85
CA LEU A 40 -27.30 -13.03 -14.87
C LEU A 40 -27.97 -11.65 -14.86
N TYR A 41 -28.35 -11.12 -16.02
CA TYR A 41 -28.82 -9.73 -16.18
C TYR A 41 -30.23 -9.59 -16.76
N GLY A 42 -30.85 -10.70 -17.19
CA GLY A 42 -32.16 -10.74 -17.82
C GLY A 42 -32.12 -10.61 -19.35
N GLU A 43 -33.10 -11.23 -20.01
CA GLU A 43 -33.25 -11.28 -21.47
C GLU A 43 -33.07 -9.92 -22.16
N LYS A 44 -33.74 -8.89 -21.65
CA LYS A 44 -33.76 -7.55 -22.28
C LYS A 44 -32.38 -6.86 -22.27
N LYS A 45 -31.53 -7.14 -21.28
CA LYS A 45 -30.24 -6.43 -21.11
C LYS A 45 -29.06 -7.19 -21.72
N ALA A 46 -29.18 -8.51 -21.86
CA ALA A 46 -28.08 -9.38 -22.23
C ALA A 46 -27.43 -9.01 -23.57
N ASP A 47 -28.23 -8.74 -24.60
CA ASP A 47 -27.71 -8.39 -25.94
C ASP A 47 -26.96 -7.04 -25.94
N ILE A 48 -27.45 -6.06 -25.18
CA ILE A 48 -26.79 -4.75 -25.03
C ILE A 48 -25.44 -4.92 -24.33
N ILE A 49 -25.42 -5.67 -23.22
CA ILE A 49 -24.20 -5.97 -22.46
C ILE A 49 -23.20 -6.71 -23.36
N LYS A 50 -23.66 -7.70 -24.13
CA LYS A 50 -22.83 -8.44 -25.09
C LYS A 50 -22.21 -7.50 -26.12
N GLY A 51 -23.00 -6.60 -26.71
CA GLY A 51 -22.53 -5.59 -27.66
C GLY A 51 -21.45 -4.69 -27.07
N ASN A 52 -21.65 -4.22 -25.83
CA ASN A 52 -20.66 -3.40 -25.12
C ASN A 52 -19.33 -4.13 -24.89
N ILE A 53 -19.39 -5.41 -24.50
CA ILE A 53 -18.20 -6.26 -24.31
C ILE A 53 -17.44 -6.45 -25.63
N ILE A 54 -18.16 -6.77 -26.72
CA ILE A 54 -17.55 -6.96 -28.05
C ILE A 54 -16.89 -5.67 -28.53
N ASN A 55 -17.59 -4.54 -28.41
CA ASN A 55 -17.06 -3.22 -28.79
C ASN A 55 -15.80 -2.89 -27.99
N TYR A 56 -15.82 -3.12 -26.68
CA TYR A 56 -14.65 -2.91 -25.83
C TYR A 56 -13.44 -3.72 -26.32
N PHE A 57 -13.60 -5.03 -26.55
CA PHE A 57 -12.49 -5.86 -27.04
C PHE A 57 -12.04 -5.52 -28.46
N SER A 58 -12.95 -5.09 -29.35
CA SER A 58 -12.57 -4.65 -30.71
C SER A 58 -11.68 -3.42 -30.71
N SER A 59 -11.88 -2.53 -29.73
CA SER A 59 -11.09 -1.30 -29.55
C SER A 59 -9.77 -1.53 -28.79
N ASP A 60 -9.65 -2.67 -28.10
CA ASP A 60 -8.57 -2.95 -27.17
C ASP A 60 -7.62 -3.99 -27.77
N LYS A 61 -6.48 -3.52 -28.29
CA LYS A 61 -5.43 -4.36 -28.91
C LYS A 61 -4.65 -5.20 -27.89
N ARG A 62 -5.32 -5.82 -26.92
CA ARG A 62 -4.66 -6.71 -25.96
C ARG A 62 -4.05 -7.88 -26.72
N LYS A 63 -2.73 -8.01 -26.62
CA LYS A 63 -1.99 -9.21 -27.04
C LYS A 63 -2.53 -10.41 -26.27
N LYS A 64 -2.39 -11.63 -26.79
CA LYS A 64 -2.72 -12.88 -26.08
C LYS A 64 -1.84 -12.99 -24.82
N LEU A 65 -2.25 -12.35 -23.72
CA LEU A 65 -1.58 -12.39 -22.43
C LEU A 65 -2.02 -13.67 -21.70
N THR A 66 -1.09 -14.28 -20.96
CA THR A 66 -1.40 -15.47 -20.16
C THR A 66 -2.01 -15.04 -18.84
N VAL A 67 -3.22 -15.54 -18.54
CA VAL A 67 -3.89 -15.28 -17.26
C VAL A 67 -3.10 -15.95 -16.13
N ARG A 68 -2.81 -15.17 -15.09
CA ARG A 68 -2.17 -15.65 -13.87
C ARG A 68 -3.10 -16.61 -13.15
N SER A 69 -2.62 -17.83 -12.91
CA SER A 69 -3.35 -18.82 -12.10
C SER A 69 -3.20 -18.52 -10.61
N HIS A 70 -4.24 -18.82 -9.83
CA HIS A 70 -4.17 -18.80 -8.37
C HIS A 70 -3.22 -19.87 -7.85
N ASN A 71 -2.55 -19.58 -6.74
CA ASN A 71 -1.81 -20.58 -5.97
C ASN A 71 -2.66 -21.03 -4.77
N PRO A 72 -3.37 -22.17 -4.84
CA PRO A 72 -4.22 -22.63 -3.74
C PRO A 72 -3.44 -22.99 -2.47
N ASN A 73 -2.12 -23.16 -2.60
CA ASN A 73 -1.18 -23.50 -1.54
C ASN A 73 -0.34 -22.29 -1.09
N ALA A 74 -0.72 -21.06 -1.47
CA ALA A 74 -0.05 -19.87 -0.97
C ALA A 74 -0.08 -19.86 0.59
N PRO A 75 1.06 -19.58 1.25
CA PRO A 75 1.12 -19.44 2.70
C PRO A 75 0.19 -18.35 3.23
N GLN A 76 -0.13 -18.41 4.52
CA GLN A 76 -1.01 -17.46 5.22
C GLN A 76 -0.36 -16.96 6.52
N GLU A 77 0.96 -16.72 6.49
CA GLU A 77 1.72 -16.33 7.68
C GLU A 77 1.27 -14.97 8.22
N ILE A 78 1.17 -13.96 7.35
CA ILE A 78 0.76 -12.60 7.75
C ILE A 78 -0.70 -12.60 8.21
N VAL A 79 -1.57 -13.29 7.47
CA VAL A 79 -2.99 -13.44 7.80
C VAL A 79 -3.18 -14.13 9.15
N ASN A 80 -2.42 -15.18 9.44
CA ASN A 80 -2.52 -15.89 10.72
C ASN A 80 -1.95 -15.05 11.88
N ALA A 81 -0.78 -14.42 11.68
CA ALA A 81 -0.20 -13.52 12.68
C ALA A 81 -1.14 -12.37 13.02
N ARG A 82 -1.84 -11.81 12.03
CA ARG A 82 -2.87 -10.79 12.26
C ARG A 82 -4.03 -11.29 13.12
N LYS A 83 -4.56 -12.49 12.84
CA LYS A 83 -5.64 -13.07 13.66
C LYS A 83 -5.20 -13.27 15.11
N ASP A 84 -3.97 -13.73 15.32
CA ASP A 84 -3.43 -13.92 16.66
C ASP A 84 -3.29 -12.60 17.41
N VAL A 85 -2.82 -11.55 16.73
CA VAL A 85 -2.74 -10.19 17.26
C VAL A 85 -4.13 -9.65 17.61
N GLU A 86 -5.12 -9.84 16.73
CA GLU A 86 -6.51 -9.44 16.97
C GLU A 86 -7.12 -10.15 18.19
N ASN A 87 -6.69 -11.37 18.50
CA ASN A 87 -7.13 -12.10 19.70
C ASN A 87 -6.30 -11.76 20.97
N ASN A 88 -5.24 -10.96 20.85
CA ASN A 88 -4.38 -10.62 21.99
C ASN A 88 -4.97 -9.47 22.83
N ILE A 89 -5.19 -9.72 24.12
CA ILE A 89 -5.82 -8.75 25.03
C ILE A 89 -5.02 -7.44 25.18
N ARG A 90 -3.69 -7.50 25.17
CA ARG A 90 -2.83 -6.30 25.26
C ARG A 90 -2.93 -5.47 23.98
N PHE A 91 -2.97 -6.14 22.83
CA PHE A 91 -3.20 -5.45 21.56
C PHE A 91 -4.58 -4.79 21.53
N GLN A 92 -5.62 -5.46 22.02
CA GLN A 92 -6.96 -4.88 22.13
C GLN A 92 -6.98 -3.66 23.06
N GLY A 93 -6.22 -3.68 24.16
CA GLY A 93 -6.00 -2.51 25.02
C GLY A 93 -5.41 -1.32 24.27
N ILE A 94 -4.33 -1.55 23.51
CA ILE A 94 -3.72 -0.51 22.65
C ILE A 94 -4.71 0.00 21.61
N GLN A 95 -5.31 -0.90 20.84
CA GLN A 95 -6.22 -0.55 19.75
C GLN A 95 -7.42 0.23 20.27
N SER A 96 -8.01 -0.16 21.41
CA SER A 96 -9.14 0.54 22.03
C SER A 96 -8.76 1.97 22.45
N ALA A 97 -7.59 2.15 23.08
CA ALA A 97 -7.10 3.47 23.45
C ALA A 97 -6.88 4.36 22.22
N LEU A 98 -6.22 3.84 21.18
CA LEU A 98 -5.95 4.60 19.96
C LEU A 98 -7.24 5.00 19.21
N LEU A 99 -8.25 4.13 19.18
CA LEU A 99 -9.56 4.42 18.60
C LEU A 99 -10.31 5.53 19.36
N ARG A 100 -10.08 5.65 20.68
CA ARG A 100 -10.61 6.74 21.52
C ARG A 100 -9.71 7.97 21.58
N TYR A 101 -8.63 8.02 20.79
CA TYR A 101 -7.62 9.08 20.86
C TYR A 101 -6.97 9.24 22.25
N GLU A 102 -6.87 8.14 22.99
CA GLU A 102 -6.19 8.04 24.27
C GLU A 102 -4.75 7.53 24.10
N LEU A 103 -3.92 7.65 25.16
CA LEU A 103 -2.62 6.99 25.19
C LEU A 103 -2.80 5.55 25.70
N PRO A 104 -2.26 4.54 25.00
CA PRO A 104 -2.25 3.17 25.48
C PRO A 104 -1.49 3.02 26.81
N ALA A 105 -1.82 1.97 27.57
CA ALA A 105 -1.04 1.59 28.73
C ALA A 105 0.39 1.22 28.32
N LYS A 106 1.39 1.76 29.02
CA LYS A 106 2.80 1.47 28.72
C LYS A 106 3.13 -0.01 28.83
N THR A 107 2.50 -0.73 29.76
CA THR A 107 2.68 -2.18 29.94
C THR A 107 2.19 -3.00 28.74
N ASP A 108 1.19 -2.52 28.01
CA ASP A 108 0.72 -3.17 26.79
C ASP A 108 1.70 -2.92 25.64
N LEU A 109 2.23 -1.70 25.54
CA LEU A 109 3.27 -1.37 24.55
C LEU A 109 4.57 -2.13 24.81
N GLU A 110 4.98 -2.25 26.08
CA GLU A 110 6.19 -2.99 26.49
C GLU A 110 6.18 -4.45 26.06
N PHE A 111 4.99 -5.07 26.04
CA PHE A 111 4.85 -6.43 25.53
C PHE A 111 5.26 -6.57 24.06
N PHE A 112 4.95 -5.59 23.22
CA PHE A 112 5.25 -5.63 21.79
C PHE A 112 6.61 -5.02 21.43
N TYR A 113 7.13 -4.12 22.25
CA TYR A 113 8.24 -3.23 21.87
C TYR A 113 9.39 -3.12 22.88
N GLY A 114 9.28 -3.74 24.06
CA GLY A 114 10.36 -3.86 25.04
C GLY A 114 11.04 -2.52 25.35
N GLU A 115 12.36 -2.47 25.20
CA GLU A 115 13.18 -1.29 25.51
C GLU A 115 12.81 -0.04 24.70
N TYR A 116 12.20 -0.19 23.52
CA TYR A 116 11.82 0.93 22.65
C TYR A 116 10.47 1.57 23.02
N THR A 117 9.79 1.05 24.04
CA THR A 117 8.46 1.51 24.47
C THR A 117 8.38 3.01 24.75
N GLY A 118 9.42 3.58 25.35
CA GLY A 118 9.48 5.03 25.63
C GLY A 118 9.37 5.87 24.36
N TYR A 119 10.08 5.48 23.31
CA TYR A 119 10.08 6.17 22.01
C TYR A 119 8.73 6.02 21.29
N ILE A 120 8.17 4.81 21.29
CA ILE A 120 6.87 4.54 20.66
C ILE A 120 5.75 5.30 21.37
N TYR A 121 5.76 5.32 22.71
CA TYR A 121 4.80 6.10 23.48
C TYR A 121 4.88 7.59 23.13
N ASN A 122 6.09 8.14 22.94
CA ASN A 122 6.27 9.52 22.52
C ASN A 122 5.74 9.77 21.09
N ILE A 123 5.98 8.87 20.15
CA ILE A 123 5.43 8.95 18.79
C ILE A 123 3.90 8.95 18.84
N ILE A 124 3.26 8.02 19.54
CA ILE A 124 1.80 7.98 19.68
C ILE A 124 1.27 9.29 20.29
N LYS A 125 1.96 9.83 21.31
CA LYS A 125 1.62 11.12 21.92
C LYS A 125 1.66 12.27 20.91
N ILE A 126 2.65 12.28 20.01
CA ILE A 126 2.76 13.29 18.94
C ILE A 126 1.60 13.14 17.94
N TYR A 127 1.37 11.92 17.43
CA TYR A 127 0.24 11.61 16.53
C TYR A 127 -1.10 12.08 17.09
N ARG A 128 -1.34 11.80 18.38
CA ARG A 128 -2.53 12.22 19.11
C ARG A 128 -2.62 13.74 19.22
N LYS A 129 -1.53 14.41 19.60
CA LYS A 129 -1.49 15.88 19.75
C LYS A 129 -1.81 16.58 18.42
N LEU A 130 -1.37 16.00 17.31
CA LEU A 130 -1.63 16.50 15.96
C LEU A 130 -2.98 16.09 15.38
N ASN A 131 -3.71 15.22 16.08
CA ASN A 131 -4.97 14.65 15.58
C ASN A 131 -4.81 14.06 14.17
N LEU A 132 -3.70 13.35 13.90
CA LEU A 132 -3.45 12.76 12.59
C LEU A 132 -4.43 11.62 12.33
N LYS A 133 -5.10 11.70 11.18
CA LYS A 133 -6.14 10.75 10.76
C LYS A 133 -5.78 10.06 9.45
N ARG A 134 -6.19 8.80 9.34
CA ARG A 134 -6.26 8.08 8.07
C ARG A 134 -7.47 8.55 7.27
N LYS A 135 -7.51 8.19 5.99
CA LYS A 135 -8.69 8.44 5.11
C LYS A 135 -10.00 7.82 5.61
N CYS A 136 -9.92 6.84 6.50
CA CYS A 136 -11.06 6.22 7.16
C CYS A 136 -11.41 6.89 8.51
N GLU A 137 -10.92 8.09 8.77
CA GLU A 137 -11.11 8.89 9.98
C GLU A 137 -10.54 8.29 11.29
N LEU A 138 -9.93 7.11 11.23
CA LEU A 138 -9.25 6.52 12.37
C LEU A 138 -7.90 7.22 12.63
N ASN A 139 -7.49 7.26 13.90
CA ASN A 139 -6.17 7.74 14.30
C ASN A 139 -5.05 7.01 13.52
N ALA A 140 -4.12 7.75 12.92
CA ALA A 140 -3.05 7.17 12.10
C ALA A 140 -2.12 6.23 12.86
N ALA A 141 -1.94 6.42 14.17
CA ALA A 141 -1.17 5.50 15.02
C ALA A 141 -1.79 4.08 15.08
N THR A 142 -3.08 3.90 14.78
CA THR A 142 -3.71 2.56 14.72
C THR A 142 -3.10 1.69 13.63
N HIS A 143 -2.73 2.28 12.49
CA HIS A 143 -2.08 1.56 11.39
C HIS A 143 -0.68 1.11 11.80
N LEU A 144 0.12 2.04 12.33
CA LEU A 144 1.45 1.75 12.82
C LEU A 144 1.45 0.62 13.87
N SER A 145 0.51 0.68 14.81
CA SER A 145 0.39 -0.30 15.89
C SER A 145 0.07 -1.69 15.35
N ARG A 146 -0.86 -1.80 14.39
CA ARG A 146 -1.16 -3.09 13.74
C ARG A 146 0.05 -3.67 13.02
N VAL A 147 0.76 -2.86 12.22
CA VAL A 147 1.94 -3.32 11.48
C VAL A 147 3.03 -3.80 12.45
N GLY A 148 3.33 -3.01 13.49
CA GLY A 148 4.31 -3.37 14.52
C GLY A 148 3.94 -4.64 15.29
N ALA A 149 2.67 -4.78 15.71
CA ALA A 149 2.19 -5.96 16.44
C ALA A 149 2.20 -7.23 15.57
N VAL A 150 1.86 -7.14 14.28
CA VAL A 150 1.96 -8.27 13.35
C VAL A 150 3.41 -8.69 13.14
N VAL A 151 4.34 -7.74 13.02
CA VAL A 151 5.77 -8.04 12.92
C VAL A 151 6.31 -8.72 14.19
N TYR A 152 5.84 -8.30 15.37
CA TYR A 152 6.13 -9.00 16.63
C TYR A 152 5.60 -10.44 16.62
N GLN A 153 4.35 -10.64 16.20
CA GLN A 153 3.74 -11.98 16.18
C GLN A 153 4.38 -12.91 15.14
N LEU A 154 4.87 -12.36 14.03
CA LEU A 154 5.68 -13.09 13.05
C LEU A 154 7.06 -13.48 13.56
N LYS A 155 7.42 -13.09 14.80
CA LYS A 155 8.70 -13.42 15.45
C LYS A 155 9.89 -13.07 14.56
N MET A 156 9.82 -11.90 13.93
CA MET A 156 10.90 -11.42 13.10
C MET A 156 12.13 -11.18 13.98
N ASN A 157 13.06 -12.14 13.95
CA ASN A 157 14.36 -12.15 14.62
C ASN A 157 14.38 -12.38 16.15
N ASP A 158 13.75 -13.45 16.64
CA ASP A 158 13.90 -13.84 18.06
C ASP A 158 15.37 -14.20 18.42
N ALA A 159 15.95 -13.89 19.58
CA ALA A 159 15.44 -13.23 20.79
C ALA A 159 15.69 -11.70 20.80
N GLY A 160 14.69 -10.93 21.23
CA GLY A 160 14.68 -9.45 21.16
C GLY A 160 13.79 -8.88 20.04
N THR A 161 12.69 -9.58 19.72
CA THR A 161 11.66 -9.30 18.69
C THR A 161 11.16 -7.84 18.64
N TYR A 162 11.45 -7.08 19.68
CA TYR A 162 11.22 -5.65 19.87
C TYR A 162 11.86 -4.77 18.79
N LYS A 163 13.03 -5.11 18.26
CA LYS A 163 13.72 -4.26 17.28
C LYS A 163 12.92 -4.07 16.00
N TYR A 164 12.56 -5.16 15.32
CA TYR A 164 11.83 -5.09 14.06
C TYR A 164 10.36 -4.68 14.25
N SER A 165 9.71 -5.06 15.35
CA SER A 165 8.37 -4.56 15.68
C SER A 165 8.36 -3.05 15.91
N SER A 166 9.42 -2.51 16.52
CA SER A 166 9.59 -1.06 16.72
C SER A 166 9.92 -0.34 15.42
N ILE A 167 10.79 -0.89 14.57
CA ILE A 167 11.04 -0.36 13.22
C ILE A 167 9.73 -0.29 12.43
N ALA A 168 8.93 -1.35 12.49
CA ALA A 168 7.63 -1.43 11.84
C ALA A 168 6.61 -0.44 12.43
N MET A 169 6.61 -0.21 13.75
CA MET A 169 5.79 0.84 14.37
C MET A 169 6.21 2.25 13.95
N MET A 170 7.48 2.46 13.59
CA MET A 170 8.03 3.78 13.25
C MET A 170 8.14 4.04 11.74
N HIS A 171 7.74 3.10 10.88
CA HIS A 171 8.08 3.12 9.45
C HIS A 171 7.61 4.36 8.70
N ASP A 172 6.42 4.87 9.02
CA ASP A 172 5.84 6.08 8.43
C ASP A 172 6.05 7.33 9.33
N ALA A 173 6.65 7.19 10.52
CA ALA A 173 6.75 8.30 11.48
C ALA A 173 7.50 9.51 10.91
N VAL A 174 8.51 9.29 10.08
CA VAL A 174 9.23 10.39 9.41
C VAL A 174 8.35 11.06 8.35
N GLU A 175 7.60 10.31 7.54
CA GLU A 175 6.71 10.90 6.52
C GLU A 175 5.55 11.67 7.17
N ASP A 176 4.92 11.08 8.19
CA ASP A 176 3.71 11.60 8.81
C ASP A 176 3.97 12.73 9.82
N LEU A 177 5.11 12.74 10.52
CA LEU A 177 5.36 13.71 11.59
C LEU A 177 6.30 14.85 11.21
N LEU A 178 7.14 14.66 10.19
CA LEU A 178 8.12 15.69 9.84
C LEU A 178 7.43 16.97 9.35
N ASP A 179 6.33 16.84 8.60
CA ASP A 179 5.46 17.93 8.15
C ASP A 179 4.81 18.70 9.32
N TYR A 180 4.81 18.15 10.54
CA TYR A 180 4.06 18.66 11.70
C TYR A 180 4.93 18.96 12.93
N SER A 181 6.25 18.95 12.78
CA SER A 181 7.19 18.89 13.91
C SER A 181 7.39 20.19 14.71
N GLU A 182 6.71 21.31 14.40
CA GLU A 182 6.72 22.53 15.25
C GLU A 182 5.58 22.59 16.29
N LEU A 183 5.38 21.49 17.00
CA LEU A 183 4.32 21.34 18.01
C LEU A 183 4.47 22.21 19.26
N SER A 184 5.55 22.98 19.43
CA SER A 184 5.70 23.88 20.58
C SER A 184 5.64 25.37 20.23
N LYS A 185 5.68 25.77 18.95
CA LYS A 185 5.82 27.18 18.56
C LYS A 185 4.96 27.66 17.39
N GLY A 186 4.15 26.80 16.77
CA GLY A 186 3.13 27.22 15.81
C GLY A 186 3.64 27.58 14.41
N GLY A 187 4.88 27.27 14.06
CA GLY A 187 5.37 27.34 12.68
C GLY A 187 5.24 26.02 11.94
N LYS A 188 5.48 26.08 10.63
CA LYS A 188 5.67 24.92 9.76
C LYS A 188 7.17 24.59 9.73
N ILE A 189 7.55 23.37 10.07
CA ILE A 189 8.95 22.97 9.99
C ILE A 189 9.33 22.64 8.54
N HIS A 190 10.49 23.18 8.16
CA HIS A 190 11.13 23.08 6.85
C HIS A 190 11.96 21.79 6.75
N ILE A 191 12.23 21.34 5.52
CA ILE A 191 13.04 20.14 5.21
C ILE A 191 14.39 20.05 5.96
N ASP A 192 14.92 21.19 6.41
CA ASP A 192 16.19 21.32 7.15
C ASP A 192 16.17 20.62 8.52
N TYR A 193 15.01 20.33 9.09
CA TYR A 193 14.87 19.69 10.41
C TYR A 193 14.91 18.17 10.36
N TYR A 194 15.00 17.56 9.18
CA TYR A 194 14.98 16.12 8.99
C TYR A 194 15.98 15.37 9.90
N ASN A 195 17.25 15.81 9.92
CA ASN A 195 18.28 15.16 10.75
C ASN A 195 17.98 15.29 12.25
N LYS A 196 17.55 16.49 12.67
CA LYS A 196 17.16 16.74 14.07
C LYS A 196 15.99 15.86 14.50
N PHE A 197 14.99 15.70 13.64
CA PHE A 197 13.85 14.82 13.91
C PHE A 197 14.31 13.37 14.12
N LEU A 198 15.20 12.87 13.25
CA LEU A 198 15.74 11.52 13.41
C LEU A 198 16.49 11.36 14.75
N ASP A 199 17.31 12.33 15.12
CA ASP A 199 18.11 12.29 16.36
C ASP A 199 17.27 12.38 17.63
N GLU A 200 16.17 13.14 17.61
CA GLU A 200 15.32 13.34 18.80
C GLU A 200 14.23 12.27 18.94
N ILE A 201 13.70 11.74 17.83
CA ILE A 201 12.49 10.90 17.84
C ILE A 201 12.80 9.42 17.60
N ILE A 202 13.81 9.11 16.79
CA ILE A 202 14.11 7.74 16.37
C ILE A 202 15.37 7.24 17.09
N PRO A 203 15.32 6.10 17.81
CA PRO A 203 16.50 5.51 18.44
C PRO A 203 17.65 5.31 17.44
N LYS A 204 18.87 5.67 17.82
CA LYS A 204 20.04 5.68 16.93
C LYS A 204 20.27 4.35 16.20
N ASP A 205 20.10 3.25 16.90
CA ASP A 205 20.28 1.89 16.36
C ASP A 205 19.16 1.46 15.39
N LEU A 206 18.02 2.16 15.39
CA LEU A 206 16.88 1.95 14.49
C LEU A 206 16.86 2.92 13.31
N GLN A 207 17.51 4.09 13.41
CA GLN A 207 17.46 5.16 12.42
C GLN A 207 17.74 4.68 10.99
N LYS A 208 18.78 3.86 10.78
CA LYS A 208 19.12 3.33 9.44
C LYS A 208 17.95 2.57 8.81
N SER A 209 17.31 1.70 9.58
CA SER A 209 16.19 0.87 9.11
C SER A 209 14.93 1.67 8.88
N VAL A 210 14.58 2.58 9.80
CA VAL A 210 13.43 3.47 9.66
C VAL A 210 13.58 4.37 8.44
N ARG A 211 14.77 4.94 8.22
CA ARG A 211 15.08 5.71 7.01
C ARG A 211 14.82 4.90 5.74
N LYS A 212 15.31 3.66 5.67
CA LYS A 212 15.12 2.84 4.46
C LYS A 212 13.64 2.52 4.19
N LEU A 213 12.82 2.40 5.23
CA LEU A 213 11.38 2.20 5.10
C LEU A 213 10.60 3.49 4.84
N THR A 214 11.16 4.67 5.12
CA THR A 214 10.51 5.96 4.87
C THR A 214 10.40 6.23 3.37
N ASN A 215 9.24 6.64 2.89
CA ASN A 215 9.07 7.06 1.50
C ASN A 215 9.43 8.55 1.33
N HIS A 216 10.73 8.87 1.38
CA HIS A 216 11.24 10.24 1.26
C HIS A 216 10.73 10.99 0.03
N TYR A 217 10.46 10.30 -1.06
CA TYR A 217 9.95 10.93 -2.28
C TYR A 217 8.55 11.49 -2.12
N SER A 218 7.69 10.83 -1.33
CA SER A 218 6.35 11.35 -1.01
C SER A 218 6.45 12.64 -0.19
N PHE A 219 7.28 12.60 0.87
CA PHE A 219 7.62 13.76 1.70
C PHE A 219 8.18 14.92 0.86
N LEU A 220 9.17 14.67 0.00
CA LEU A 220 9.77 15.68 -0.87
C LEU A 220 8.74 16.30 -1.83
N ILE A 221 7.86 15.49 -2.44
CA ILE A 221 6.80 15.99 -3.33
C ILE A 221 5.83 16.90 -2.56
N ASN A 222 5.44 16.54 -1.34
CA ASN A 222 4.55 17.35 -0.52
C ASN A 222 5.21 18.70 -0.21
N PHE A 223 6.47 18.69 0.26
CA PHE A 223 7.25 19.90 0.51
C PHE A 223 7.36 20.80 -0.73
N ILE A 224 7.72 20.24 -1.89
CA ILE A 224 7.82 20.98 -3.15
C ILE A 224 6.47 21.61 -3.53
N THR A 225 5.37 20.86 -3.37
CA THR A 225 4.02 21.34 -3.68
C THR A 225 3.63 22.51 -2.79
N GLU A 226 3.89 22.41 -1.48
CA GLU A 226 3.66 23.52 -0.56
C GLU A 226 4.51 24.74 -0.90
N LYS A 227 5.78 24.53 -1.26
CA LYS A 227 6.71 25.60 -1.63
C LYS A 227 6.28 26.31 -2.92
N LEU A 228 5.79 25.57 -3.91
CA LEU A 228 5.22 26.16 -5.13
C LEU A 228 3.99 27.00 -4.80
N LYS A 229 3.10 26.50 -3.95
CA LYS A 229 1.93 27.23 -3.51
C LYS A 229 2.29 28.52 -2.76
N SER A 230 3.30 28.47 -1.88
CA SER A 230 3.77 29.68 -1.17
C SER A 230 4.45 30.69 -2.08
N ASP A 231 5.09 30.22 -3.16
CA ASP A 231 5.75 31.07 -4.16
C ASP A 231 4.78 31.55 -5.26
N ASP A 232 3.48 31.27 -5.15
CA ASP A 232 2.45 31.51 -6.18
C ASP A 232 2.82 30.96 -7.58
N LYS A 233 3.37 29.74 -7.58
CA LYS A 233 3.78 29.03 -8.80
C LYS A 233 2.87 27.86 -9.10
N SER A 234 2.61 27.67 -10.39
CA SER A 234 1.88 26.49 -10.86
C SER A 234 2.66 25.20 -10.63
N VAL A 235 1.93 24.12 -10.35
CA VAL A 235 2.49 22.77 -10.24
C VAL A 235 2.78 22.25 -11.65
N SER A 236 4.01 22.48 -12.12
CA SER A 236 4.52 22.00 -13.40
C SER A 236 5.84 21.28 -13.23
N LEU A 237 6.17 20.38 -14.16
CA LEU A 237 7.41 19.60 -14.09
C LEU A 237 8.64 20.51 -14.03
N LYS A 238 8.64 21.57 -14.85
CA LYS A 238 9.69 22.62 -14.84
C LYS A 238 9.87 23.25 -13.46
N ASN A 239 8.77 23.59 -12.79
CA ASN A 239 8.82 24.23 -11.48
C ASN A 239 9.25 23.26 -10.37
N ILE A 240 8.81 21.99 -10.44
CA ILE A 240 9.24 20.91 -9.54
C ILE A 240 10.76 20.70 -9.67
N LEU A 241 11.25 20.54 -10.90
CA LEU A 241 12.67 20.36 -11.19
C LEU A 241 13.51 21.56 -10.70
N SER A 242 13.03 22.79 -10.92
CA SER A 242 13.71 23.99 -10.44
C SER A 242 13.85 24.04 -8.92
N ILE A 243 12.85 23.57 -8.16
CA ILE A 243 12.96 23.49 -6.70
C ILE A 243 13.95 22.40 -6.30
N LEU A 244 13.90 21.22 -6.93
CA LEU A 244 14.85 20.14 -6.69
C LEU A 244 16.31 20.59 -6.93
N GLU A 245 16.58 21.31 -8.03
CA GLU A 245 17.92 21.87 -8.30
C GLU A 245 18.39 22.81 -7.20
N LYS A 246 17.49 23.69 -6.70
CA LYS A 246 17.82 24.58 -5.58
C LYS A 246 18.14 23.79 -4.32
N MET A 247 17.36 22.76 -4.02
CA MET A 247 17.58 21.89 -2.86
C MET A 247 18.91 21.14 -2.95
N GLN A 248 19.31 20.66 -4.14
CA GLN A 248 20.63 20.03 -4.35
C GLN A 248 21.78 21.00 -4.05
N ARG A 249 21.67 22.27 -4.44
CA ARG A 249 22.73 23.28 -4.21
C ARG A 249 22.93 23.58 -2.72
N VAL A 250 21.86 23.54 -1.92
CA VAL A 250 21.90 23.84 -0.48
C VAL A 250 22.46 22.67 0.35
N LYS A 251 22.54 21.46 -0.23
CA LYS A 251 23.04 20.24 0.42
C LYS A 251 22.34 19.95 1.76
N LEU A 252 21.10 19.47 1.69
CA LEU A 252 20.22 19.12 2.82
C LEU A 252 20.60 17.81 3.56
N GLY A 253 21.90 17.59 3.77
CA GLY A 253 22.44 16.41 4.45
C GLY A 253 21.99 15.09 3.83
N ASP A 254 21.40 14.21 4.64
CA ASP A 254 20.94 12.88 4.26
C ASP A 254 19.85 12.86 3.17
N LEU A 255 19.15 13.98 2.94
CA LEU A 255 18.11 14.05 1.93
C LEU A 255 18.66 14.22 0.50
N ASN A 256 19.91 14.65 0.34
CA ASN A 256 20.50 14.92 -0.97
C ASN A 256 20.45 13.73 -1.92
N GLU A 257 20.74 12.52 -1.42
CA GLU A 257 20.69 11.30 -2.24
C GLU A 257 19.29 11.09 -2.84
N TYR A 258 18.24 11.33 -2.06
CA TYR A 258 16.86 11.18 -2.52
C TYR A 258 16.48 12.28 -3.51
N ILE A 259 16.95 13.52 -3.29
CA ILE A 259 16.71 14.65 -4.18
C ILE A 259 17.38 14.42 -5.55
N GLU A 260 18.62 13.94 -5.57
CA GLU A 260 19.36 13.61 -6.79
C GLU A 260 18.68 12.51 -7.61
N LYS A 261 18.29 11.42 -6.95
CA LYS A 261 17.55 10.32 -7.59
C LYS A 261 16.19 10.79 -8.13
N MET A 262 15.46 11.59 -7.35
CA MET A 262 14.16 12.13 -7.76
C MET A 262 14.29 13.06 -8.96
N TYR A 263 15.25 13.99 -8.94
CA TYR A 263 15.53 14.88 -10.04
C TYR A 263 15.85 14.10 -11.33
N THR A 264 16.76 13.14 -11.23
CA THR A 264 17.19 12.30 -12.37
C THR A 264 16.02 11.52 -12.97
N LEU A 265 15.14 10.96 -12.13
CA LEU A 265 13.95 10.28 -12.62
C LEU A 265 12.99 11.25 -13.30
N LEU A 266 12.61 12.34 -12.61
CA LEU A 266 11.55 13.23 -13.06
C LEU A 266 11.91 14.02 -14.33
N MET A 267 13.19 14.27 -14.60
CA MET A 267 13.61 14.84 -15.89
C MET A 267 13.23 13.97 -17.09
N ASN A 268 13.11 12.66 -16.90
CA ASN A 268 12.95 11.69 -17.97
C ASN A 268 11.53 11.11 -18.08
N ILE A 269 10.61 11.49 -17.19
CA ILE A 269 9.24 10.97 -17.23
C ILE A 269 8.38 11.71 -18.26
N LYS A 270 7.45 10.97 -18.86
CA LYS A 270 6.28 11.54 -19.55
C LYS A 270 5.06 11.24 -18.68
N PRO A 271 4.55 12.23 -17.91
CA PRO A 271 3.45 12.00 -17.00
C PRO A 271 2.22 11.50 -17.74
N GLU A 272 1.61 10.43 -17.22
CA GLU A 272 0.32 9.93 -17.71
C GLU A 272 -0.78 10.37 -16.73
N GLY A 273 -1.65 11.29 -17.16
CA GLY A 273 -2.71 11.84 -16.32
C GLY A 273 -2.24 13.00 -15.43
N GLU A 274 -2.69 13.04 -14.18
CA GLU A 274 -2.36 14.12 -13.24
C GLU A 274 -0.87 14.07 -12.87
N LEU A 275 -0.15 15.18 -13.08
CA LEU A 275 1.31 15.27 -12.91
C LEU A 275 1.79 14.80 -11.55
N LEU A 276 1.14 15.23 -10.45
CA LEU A 276 1.56 14.89 -9.10
C LEU A 276 1.40 13.41 -8.80
N GLU A 277 0.25 12.85 -9.14
CA GLU A 277 -0.04 11.44 -8.92
C GLU A 277 0.85 10.55 -9.79
N SER A 278 1.10 10.93 -11.04
CA SER A 278 2.06 10.26 -11.91
C SER A 278 3.47 10.33 -11.32
N SER A 279 3.92 11.50 -10.87
CA SER A 279 5.28 11.68 -10.30
C SER A 279 5.46 10.87 -9.01
N ARG A 280 4.47 10.88 -8.11
CA ARG A 280 4.45 10.04 -6.90
C ARG A 280 4.52 8.56 -7.26
N TRP A 281 3.75 8.12 -8.26
CA TRP A 281 3.75 6.72 -8.68
C TRP A 281 5.08 6.29 -9.29
N GLU A 282 5.69 7.13 -10.14
CA GLU A 282 7.01 6.86 -10.73
C GLU A 282 8.10 6.79 -9.65
N CYS A 283 8.11 7.72 -8.70
CA CYS A 283 9.07 7.68 -7.59
C CYS A 283 8.86 6.45 -6.70
N TYR A 284 7.60 6.13 -6.37
CA TYR A 284 7.25 4.96 -5.57
C TYR A 284 7.79 3.67 -6.20
N LYS A 285 7.53 3.46 -7.49
CA LYS A 285 7.88 2.21 -8.18
C LYS A 285 9.36 2.10 -8.51
N ASN A 286 9.99 3.18 -9.00
CA ASN A 286 11.34 3.12 -9.56
C ASN A 286 12.41 3.41 -8.52
N LEU A 287 12.09 4.19 -7.47
CA LEU A 287 13.08 4.63 -6.49
C LEU A 287 12.82 4.04 -5.11
N TYR A 288 11.64 4.25 -4.53
CA TYR A 288 11.37 3.82 -3.15
C TYR A 288 11.38 2.30 -3.01
N LEU A 289 10.50 1.59 -3.72
CA LEU A 289 10.34 0.15 -3.56
C LEU A 289 11.57 -0.63 -4.07
N ASN A 290 12.15 -0.18 -5.18
CA ASN A 290 13.43 -0.69 -5.68
C ASN A 290 14.57 -0.43 -4.69
N GLY A 291 14.63 0.76 -4.09
CA GLY A 291 15.65 1.11 -3.11
C GLY A 291 15.59 0.25 -1.85
N ILE A 292 14.39 -0.14 -1.39
CA ILE A 292 14.25 -1.11 -0.28
C ILE A 292 14.77 -2.49 -0.72
N ALA A 293 14.41 -2.95 -1.93
CA ALA A 293 14.88 -4.22 -2.49
C ALA A 293 16.42 -4.27 -2.60
N GLU A 294 17.04 -3.25 -3.20
CA GLU A 294 18.49 -3.10 -3.34
C GLU A 294 19.19 -3.03 -1.97
N ALA A 295 18.63 -2.28 -1.02
CA ALA A 295 19.14 -2.22 0.35
C ALA A 295 19.09 -3.60 1.03
N SER A 296 18.03 -4.37 0.79
CA SER A 296 17.85 -5.69 1.40
C SER A 296 18.90 -6.68 0.89
N ILE A 297 19.22 -6.64 -0.42
CA ILE A 297 20.30 -7.46 -1.01
C ILE A 297 21.65 -7.02 -0.45
N SER A 298 21.97 -5.73 -0.54
CA SER A 298 23.30 -5.21 -0.14
C SER A 298 23.60 -5.37 1.34
N MET A 299 22.57 -5.33 2.20
CA MET A 299 22.71 -5.54 3.65
C MET A 299 22.62 -7.01 4.06
N ASN A 300 22.24 -7.91 3.13
CA ASN A 300 21.83 -9.29 3.43
C ASN A 300 20.79 -9.36 4.57
N ASP A 301 19.90 -8.36 4.62
CA ASP A 301 18.81 -8.25 5.59
C ASP A 301 17.49 -8.01 4.85
N TYR A 302 16.78 -9.10 4.63
CA TYR A 302 15.49 -9.10 3.94
C TYR A 302 14.31 -8.70 4.85
N ARG A 303 14.54 -8.51 6.16
CA ARG A 303 13.46 -8.19 7.12
C ARG A 303 12.81 -6.85 6.80
N LEU A 304 13.56 -5.86 6.34
CA LEU A 304 12.98 -4.57 5.94
C LEU A 304 12.03 -4.73 4.76
N PHE A 305 12.39 -5.55 3.77
CA PHE A 305 11.50 -5.85 2.65
C PHE A 305 10.22 -6.57 3.13
N GLU A 306 10.35 -7.54 4.06
CA GLU A 306 9.21 -8.23 4.67
C GLU A 306 8.29 -7.27 5.46
N ILE A 307 8.84 -6.35 6.26
CA ILE A 307 8.06 -5.33 6.99
C ILE A 307 7.24 -4.49 6.02
N LYS A 308 7.81 -4.11 4.86
CA LYS A 308 7.06 -3.39 3.85
C LYS A 308 5.91 -4.22 3.28
N GLY A 309 6.10 -5.52 3.12
CA GLY A 309 5.03 -6.45 2.77
C GLY A 309 3.90 -6.47 3.81
N VAL A 310 4.23 -6.49 5.10
CA VAL A 310 3.25 -6.44 6.20
C VAL A 310 2.46 -5.13 6.19
N ASP A 311 3.12 -3.98 6.03
CA ASP A 311 2.45 -2.66 5.86
C ASP A 311 1.47 -2.69 4.68
N LEU A 312 1.93 -3.13 3.52
CA LEU A 312 1.10 -3.25 2.32
C LEU A 312 -0.11 -4.18 2.51
N SER A 313 0.06 -5.26 3.27
CA SER A 313 -1.05 -6.13 3.67
C SER A 313 -1.98 -5.45 4.68
N ASP A 314 -1.48 -4.68 5.65
CA ASP A 314 -2.32 -3.96 6.63
C ASP A 314 -3.15 -2.85 5.97
N ASN A 315 -2.66 -2.23 4.90
CA ASN A 315 -3.44 -1.28 4.11
C ASN A 315 -4.73 -1.89 3.52
N ALA A 316 -4.92 -3.22 3.63
CA ALA A 316 -6.19 -3.88 3.37
C ALA A 316 -7.27 -3.63 4.43
N HIS A 317 -6.90 -3.29 5.67
CA HIS A 317 -7.85 -2.94 6.72
C HIS A 317 -8.56 -1.62 6.41
N GLY A 318 -9.88 -1.63 6.56
CA GLY A 318 -10.71 -0.50 6.17
C GLY A 318 -10.83 -0.31 4.65
N LYS A 319 -10.36 -1.26 3.82
CA LYS A 319 -10.55 -1.22 2.35
C LYS A 319 -11.98 -0.91 1.97
N GLY A 320 -12.97 -1.43 2.69
CA GLY A 320 -14.39 -1.16 2.46
C GLY A 320 -14.72 0.33 2.32
N ALA A 321 -14.08 1.19 3.13
CA ALA A 321 -14.28 2.65 3.14
C ALA A 321 -13.49 3.41 2.06
N LEU A 322 -12.60 2.74 1.32
CA LEU A 322 -11.78 3.37 0.30
C LEU A 322 -12.53 3.51 -1.04
N SER A 323 -12.20 4.56 -1.80
CA SER A 323 -12.63 4.70 -3.18
C SER A 323 -12.10 3.56 -4.06
N SER A 324 -12.79 3.29 -5.17
CA SER A 324 -12.39 2.26 -6.15
C SER A 324 -10.95 2.45 -6.63
N GLU A 325 -10.54 3.70 -6.88
CA GLU A 325 -9.19 4.03 -7.33
C GLU A 325 -8.12 3.75 -6.27
N ALA A 326 -8.42 4.05 -5.00
CA ALA A 326 -7.52 3.73 -3.90
C ALA A 326 -7.37 2.22 -3.72
N LYS A 327 -8.45 1.44 -3.88
CA LYS A 327 -8.40 -0.03 -3.86
C LYS A 327 -7.53 -0.59 -5.00
N ILE A 328 -7.72 -0.14 -6.23
CA ILE A 328 -6.91 -0.53 -7.40
C ILE A 328 -5.43 -0.20 -7.17
N ARG A 329 -5.13 1.00 -6.65
CA ARG A 329 -3.77 1.43 -6.37
C ARG A 329 -3.09 0.54 -5.33
N ASN A 330 -3.80 0.19 -4.25
CA ASN A 330 -3.30 -0.71 -3.22
C ASN A 330 -2.96 -2.09 -3.82
N ILE A 331 -3.89 -2.69 -4.59
CA ILE A 331 -3.65 -3.98 -5.26
C ILE A 331 -2.41 -3.92 -6.16
N ARG A 332 -2.26 -2.84 -6.94
CA ARG A 332 -1.08 -2.62 -7.79
C ARG A 332 0.22 -2.52 -6.99
N LYS A 333 0.20 -1.88 -5.81
CA LYS A 333 1.38 -1.80 -4.92
C LYS A 333 1.77 -3.20 -4.42
N ASN A 334 0.81 -4.01 -3.98
CA ASN A 334 1.06 -5.37 -3.49
C ASN A 334 1.66 -6.26 -4.59
N MET A 335 1.07 -6.23 -5.79
CA MET A 335 1.59 -6.98 -6.93
C MET A 335 2.98 -6.50 -7.37
N LEU A 336 3.23 -5.19 -7.33
CA LEU A 336 4.56 -4.65 -7.65
C LEU A 336 5.62 -5.10 -6.63
N TRP A 337 5.31 -5.01 -5.33
CA TRP A 337 6.20 -5.48 -4.27
C TRP A 337 6.51 -6.97 -4.43
N GLY A 338 5.51 -7.81 -4.67
CA GLY A 338 5.72 -9.24 -4.88
C GLY A 338 6.58 -9.55 -6.12
N LYS A 339 6.34 -8.87 -7.24
CA LYS A 339 7.18 -9.01 -8.45
C LYS A 339 8.64 -8.61 -8.22
N LEU A 340 8.87 -7.57 -7.42
CA LEU A 340 10.22 -7.18 -7.03
C LEU A 340 10.85 -8.21 -6.10
N GLY A 341 10.08 -8.72 -5.14
CA GLY A 341 10.50 -9.80 -4.24
C GLY A 341 10.98 -11.05 -4.98
N TYR A 342 10.24 -11.50 -6.00
CA TYR A 342 10.67 -12.63 -6.83
C TYR A 342 11.99 -12.40 -7.56
N ARG A 343 12.30 -11.16 -7.94
CA ARG A 343 13.57 -10.79 -8.61
C ARG A 343 14.76 -10.71 -7.64
N LEU A 344 14.52 -10.72 -6.33
CA LEU A 344 15.59 -10.82 -5.35
C LEU A 344 16.27 -12.19 -5.41
N HIS A 345 15.63 -13.21 -6.00
CA HIS A 345 16.13 -14.59 -6.09
C HIS A 345 16.62 -15.14 -4.75
N SER A 346 15.98 -14.73 -3.66
CA SER A 346 16.36 -15.17 -2.32
C SER A 346 16.05 -16.64 -2.11
N SER A 347 16.97 -17.39 -1.51
CA SER A 347 16.73 -18.75 -1.04
C SER A 347 16.04 -18.80 0.33
N TRP A 348 15.80 -17.64 0.94
CA TRP A 348 15.24 -17.54 2.29
C TRP A 348 13.72 -17.73 2.29
N ARG A 349 13.30 -18.90 2.77
CA ARG A 349 11.90 -19.35 2.75
C ARG A 349 10.90 -18.37 3.36
N PRO A 350 11.10 -17.78 4.57
CA PRO A 350 10.14 -16.85 5.16
C PRO A 350 9.76 -15.67 4.24
N LEU A 351 10.74 -15.10 3.54
CA LEU A 351 10.48 -14.02 2.58
C LEU A 351 9.67 -14.53 1.38
N ASN A 352 10.06 -15.68 0.80
CA ASN A 352 9.38 -16.26 -0.36
C ASN A 352 7.94 -16.66 -0.06
N ASP A 353 7.66 -17.14 1.15
CA ASP A 353 6.33 -17.52 1.60
C ASP A 353 5.43 -16.28 1.72
N LYS A 354 5.95 -15.17 2.26
CA LYS A 354 5.23 -13.87 2.33
C LYS A 354 5.04 -13.21 0.96
N ILE A 355 6.00 -13.36 0.04
CA ILE A 355 5.84 -12.91 -1.35
C ILE A 355 4.66 -13.60 -2.01
N GLN A 356 4.58 -14.93 -1.88
CA GLN A 356 3.47 -15.73 -2.40
C GLN A 356 2.14 -15.32 -1.79
N GLU A 357 2.07 -15.18 -0.47
CA GLU A 357 0.88 -14.73 0.25
C GLU A 357 0.36 -13.39 -0.27
N ILE A 358 1.22 -12.36 -0.34
CA ILE A 358 0.80 -11.00 -0.75
C ILE A 358 0.40 -10.95 -2.23
N MET A 359 1.04 -11.72 -3.10
CA MET A 359 0.67 -11.78 -4.51
C MET A 359 -0.67 -12.49 -4.72
N GLU A 360 -0.91 -13.56 -3.98
CA GLU A 360 -2.20 -14.25 -3.98
C GLU A 360 -3.30 -13.33 -3.41
N ASP A 361 -3.06 -12.63 -2.30
CA ASP A 361 -3.98 -11.64 -1.74
C ASP A 361 -4.31 -10.50 -2.72
N ALA A 362 -3.33 -10.04 -3.49
CA ALA A 362 -3.53 -9.04 -4.53
C ALA A 362 -4.44 -9.57 -5.65
N LEU A 363 -4.24 -10.82 -6.09
CA LEU A 363 -5.07 -11.46 -7.10
C LEU A 363 -6.51 -11.68 -6.60
N GLN A 364 -6.69 -12.22 -5.39
CA GLN A 364 -8.00 -12.39 -4.76
C GLN A 364 -8.73 -11.05 -4.57
N SER A 365 -8.01 -10.00 -4.15
CA SER A 365 -8.58 -8.66 -4.02
C SER A 365 -9.02 -8.09 -5.37
N ALA A 366 -8.26 -8.34 -6.44
CA ALA A 366 -8.59 -7.90 -7.78
C ALA A 366 -9.86 -8.62 -8.28
N GLU A 367 -9.92 -9.94 -8.14
CA GLU A 367 -11.08 -10.76 -8.48
C GLU A 367 -12.34 -10.27 -7.76
N TYR A 368 -12.27 -10.05 -6.44
CA TYR A 368 -13.38 -9.52 -5.65
C TYR A 368 -13.93 -8.21 -6.22
N LEU A 369 -13.07 -7.26 -6.63
CA LEU A 369 -13.50 -5.99 -7.20
C LEU A 369 -14.26 -6.13 -8.53
N ILE A 370 -13.92 -7.16 -9.31
CA ILE A 370 -14.58 -7.43 -10.59
C ILE A 370 -15.89 -8.17 -10.36
N LEU A 371 -15.87 -9.24 -9.57
CA LEU A 371 -17.06 -10.03 -9.27
C LEU A 371 -18.13 -9.21 -8.55
N SER A 372 -17.73 -8.32 -7.65
CA SER A 372 -18.66 -7.40 -6.97
C SER A 372 -19.40 -6.48 -7.94
N ASP A 373 -18.79 -6.09 -9.06
CA ASP A 373 -19.45 -5.31 -10.12
C ASP A 373 -20.36 -6.22 -10.96
N LEU A 374 -19.88 -7.39 -11.38
CA LEU A 374 -20.64 -8.33 -12.20
C LEU A 374 -21.90 -8.89 -11.50
N LEU A 375 -21.92 -8.86 -10.17
CA LEU A 375 -23.09 -9.27 -9.38
C LEU A 375 -24.13 -8.15 -9.19
N GLN A 376 -23.87 -6.92 -9.66
CA GLN A 376 -24.82 -5.81 -9.54
C GLN A 376 -26.02 -6.00 -10.47
N THR A 377 -27.22 -6.02 -9.88
CA THR A 377 -28.49 -6.21 -10.61
C THR A 377 -29.06 -4.89 -11.14
N GLN A 378 -28.79 -3.80 -10.42
CA GLN A 378 -29.12 -2.43 -10.84
C GLN A 378 -27.99 -1.86 -11.68
N SER A 379 -28.33 -1.13 -12.75
CA SER A 379 -27.35 -0.54 -13.68
C SER A 379 -26.28 -1.51 -14.18
N SER A 380 -26.66 -2.77 -14.44
CA SER A 380 -25.72 -3.84 -14.80
C SER A 380 -24.81 -3.51 -16.00
N GLN A 381 -25.27 -2.69 -16.95
CA GLN A 381 -24.44 -2.22 -18.06
C GLN A 381 -23.24 -1.40 -17.58
N ASP A 382 -23.46 -0.45 -16.66
CA ASP A 382 -22.43 0.42 -16.12
C ASP A 382 -21.41 -0.40 -15.32
N PHE A 383 -21.88 -1.35 -14.53
CA PHE A 383 -21.01 -2.21 -13.73
C PHE A 383 -20.21 -3.21 -14.58
N VAL A 384 -20.76 -3.75 -15.67
CA VAL A 384 -19.98 -4.56 -16.61
C VAL A 384 -18.88 -3.74 -17.28
N MET A 385 -19.17 -2.50 -17.68
CA MET A 385 -18.14 -1.61 -18.23
C MET A 385 -17.10 -1.22 -17.18
N SER A 386 -17.52 -0.95 -15.95
CA SER A 386 -16.62 -0.73 -14.81
C SER A 386 -15.69 -1.93 -14.59
N ALA A 387 -16.21 -3.15 -14.60
CA ALA A 387 -15.43 -4.39 -14.51
C ALA A 387 -14.36 -4.48 -15.61
N LEU A 388 -14.73 -4.21 -16.87
CA LEU A 388 -13.80 -4.20 -18.00
C LEU A 388 -12.66 -3.17 -17.83
N PHE A 389 -13.00 -1.95 -17.42
CA PHE A 389 -12.00 -0.92 -17.14
C PHE A 389 -11.11 -1.27 -15.95
N LYS A 390 -11.66 -1.89 -14.90
CA LYS A 390 -10.88 -2.38 -13.76
C LYS A 390 -9.92 -3.49 -14.17
N ILE A 391 -10.34 -4.45 -15.01
CA ILE A 391 -9.46 -5.50 -15.57
C ILE A 391 -8.26 -4.84 -16.28
N LYS A 392 -8.50 -3.83 -17.12
CA LYS A 392 -7.43 -3.09 -17.80
C LYS A 392 -6.51 -2.36 -16.84
N LYS A 393 -7.05 -1.66 -15.84
CA LYS A 393 -6.26 -0.99 -14.79
C LYS A 393 -5.44 -1.98 -13.94
N LEU A 394 -5.86 -3.23 -13.86
CA LEU A 394 -5.25 -4.32 -13.08
C LEU A 394 -4.54 -5.36 -13.97
N GLU A 395 -4.22 -5.03 -15.22
CA GLU A 395 -3.59 -5.97 -16.17
C GLU A 395 -2.34 -6.64 -15.57
N LYS A 396 -1.46 -5.86 -14.93
CA LYS A 396 -0.23 -6.40 -14.30
C LYS A 396 -0.50 -7.38 -13.15
N VAL A 397 -1.72 -7.43 -12.62
CA VAL A 397 -2.15 -8.36 -11.57
C VAL A 397 -2.66 -9.64 -12.20
N PHE A 398 -3.59 -9.53 -13.15
CA PHE A 398 -4.24 -10.67 -13.79
C PHE A 398 -3.38 -11.41 -14.80
N TYR A 399 -2.33 -10.79 -15.34
CA TYR A 399 -1.51 -11.39 -16.39
C TYR A 399 -0.03 -11.51 -16.00
N ILE A 400 0.65 -12.50 -16.60
CA ILE A 400 2.10 -12.74 -16.49
C ILE A 400 2.81 -12.15 -17.70
#